data_AF-A0A7C7YDP8-F1
#
_entry.id   AF-A0A7C7YDP8-F1
#
_cell.length_a   1.000
_cell.length_b   1.000
_cell.length_c   1.000
_cell.angle_alpha   90.00
_cell.angle_beta   90.00
_cell.angle_gamma   90.00
#
_symmetry.space_group_name_H-M   'P 1'
#
loop_
_entity.id
_entity.type
_entity.pdbx_description
1 polymer ?
#
loop_
_entity_poly.entity_id
_entity_poly.type
_entity_poly.pdbx_seq_one_letter_code
_entity_poly.pdbx_strand_id
1 'polypeptide(L)' 'MYDRFGKLLKEFDPLSSGWDGTFIGKQMPSTDYWFRVCLEDGREFKSHFSLVKPW' A
#
# COMPACT_ATOMS: atom_id res chain seq x y z
N MET A 1 -3.25 -2.64 -1.55
CA MET A 1 -2.95 -1.38 -0.83
C MET A 1 -4.11 -0.42 -1.00
N TYR A 2 -4.49 0.28 0.07
CA TYR A 2 -5.69 1.11 0.15
C TYR A 2 -5.39 2.48 0.77
N ASP A 3 -6.14 3.50 0.37
CA ASP A 3 -6.14 4.80 1.04
C ASP A 3 -7.05 4.84 2.29
N ARG A 4 -7.07 5.98 2.97
CA ARG A 4 -7.89 6.23 4.18
C ARG A 4 -9.40 6.14 3.97
N PHE A 5 -9.86 6.11 2.72
CA PHE A 5 -11.27 5.97 2.36
C PHE A 5 -11.61 4.53 1.93
N GLY A 6 -10.63 3.61 2.01
CA GLY A 6 -10.79 2.22 1.58
C GLY A 6 -10.71 2.02 0.07
N LYS A 7 -10.29 3.04 -0.70
CA LYS A 7 -10.11 2.89 -2.15
C LYS A 7 -8.90 2.02 -2.44
N LEU A 8 -9.08 1.00 -3.28
CA LEU A 8 -7.95 0.21 -3.79
C LEU A 8 -7.05 1.10 -4.65
N LEU A 9 -5.80 1.26 -4.22
CA LEU A 9 -4.79 2.04 -4.94
C LEU A 9 -3.89 1.14 -5.78
N LYS A 10 -3.46 0.00 -5.23
CA LYS A 10 -2.52 -0.87 -5.93
C LYS A 10 -2.55 -2.29 -5.40
N GLU A 11 -2.33 -3.23 -6.30
CA GLU A 11 -2.00 -4.62 -6.02
C GLU A 11 -0.67 -4.90 -6.72
N PHE A 12 0.23 -5.62 -6.07
CA PHE A 12 1.56 -5.91 -6.60
C PHE A 12 2.09 -7.21 -6.02
N ASP A 13 2.98 -7.84 -6.78
CA ASP A 13 3.71 -9.04 -6.33
C ASP A 13 4.58 -8.68 -5.11
N PRO A 14 4.53 -9.46 -4.01
CA PRO A 14 5.37 -9.22 -2.84
C PRO A 14 6.89 -9.27 -3.11
N LEU A 15 7.31 -9.87 -4.22
CA LEU A 15 8.71 -9.93 -4.68
C LEU A 15 9.10 -8.74 -5.58
N SER A 16 8.14 -7.88 -5.94
CA SER A 16 8.42 -6.66 -6.70
C SER A 16 8.99 -5.55 -5.81
N SER A 17 9.42 -4.44 -6.42
CA SER A 17 10.00 -3.27 -5.75
C SER A 17 9.04 -2.54 -4.78
N GLY A 18 7.81 -3.04 -4.59
CA GLY A 18 6.80 -2.44 -3.73
C GLY A 18 6.22 -1.16 -4.31
N TRP A 19 5.84 -0.24 -3.42
CA TRP A 19 5.20 1.02 -3.77
C TRP A 19 6.11 2.22 -3.47
N ASP A 20 6.24 3.12 -4.44
CA ASP A 20 7.12 4.29 -4.41
C ASP A 20 6.42 5.58 -3.94
N GLY A 21 5.16 5.49 -3.51
CA GLY A 21 4.37 6.67 -3.11
C GLY A 21 3.57 7.32 -4.26
N THR A 22 3.52 6.71 -5.45
CA THR A 22 2.76 7.26 -6.60
C THR A 22 1.54 6.43 -7.00
N PHE A 23 0.45 7.09 -7.40
CA PHE A 23 -0.73 6.45 -7.97
C PHE A 23 -1.10 7.13 -9.28
N ILE A 24 -1.07 6.37 -10.39
CA ILE A 24 -1.34 6.86 -11.76
C ILE A 24 -0.47 8.09 -12.08
N GLY A 25 0.84 7.99 -11.80
CA GLY A 25 1.82 9.06 -12.04
C GLY A 25 1.71 10.27 -11.12
N LYS A 26 0.78 10.29 -10.16
CA LYS A 26 0.62 11.38 -9.18
C LYS A 26 1.17 10.98 -7.82
N GLN A 27 1.89 11.90 -7.18
CA GLN A 27 2.34 11.71 -5.80
C GLN A 27 1.14 11.65 -4.85
N MET A 28 1.17 10.68 -3.94
CA MET A 28 0.13 10.52 -2.94
C MET A 28 0.40 11.35 -1.67
N PRO A 29 -0.63 11.67 -0.88
CA PRO A 29 -0.49 12.42 0.37
C PRO A 29 0.40 11.72 1.41
N SER A 30 1.07 12.50 2.26
CA SER A 30 1.79 11.99 3.43
C SER A 30 0.78 11.62 4.53
N THR A 31 0.41 10.34 4.60
CA THR A 31 -0.63 9.80 5.49
C THR A 31 -0.42 8.29 5.63
N ASP A 32 -1.24 7.64 6.46
CA ASP A 32 -1.32 6.18 6.52
C ASP A 32 -1.96 5.56 5.27
N TYR A 33 -1.44 4.38 4.91
CA TYR A 33 -1.95 3.49 3.87
C TYR A 33 -2.03 2.07 4.42
N TRP A 34 -3.07 1.35 4.01
CA TRP A 34 -3.35 0.01 4.51
C TRP A 34 -3.04 -1.03 3.46
N PHE A 35 -2.64 -2.21 3.90
CA PHE A 35 -2.45 -3.35 3.02
C PHE A 35 -2.99 -4.65 3.62
N ARG A 36 -3.18 -5.61 2.73
CA ARG A 36 -3.53 -6.97 3.04
C ARG A 36 -2.63 -7.90 2.23
N VAL A 37 -2.18 -8.97 2.85
CA VAL A 37 -1.48 -10.09 2.20
C VAL A 37 -2.31 -11.35 2.41
N CYS A 38 -2.55 -12.09 1.33
CA CYS A 38 -3.09 -13.44 1.38
C CYS A 38 -1.93 -14.41 1.18
N LEU A 39 -1.67 -15.26 2.16
CA LEU A 39 -0.62 -16.27 2.13
C LEU A 39 -1.16 -17.55 1.48
N GLU A 40 -0.26 -18.37 0.92
CA GLU A 40 -0.62 -19.62 0.22
C GLU A 40 -1.33 -20.63 1.14
N ASP A 41 -1.05 -20.58 2.45
CA ASP A 41 -1.70 -21.40 3.46
C ASP A 41 -3.09 -20.89 3.88
N GLY A 42 -3.62 -19.89 3.17
CA GLY A 42 -4.95 -19.31 3.39
C GLY A 42 -5.00 -18.26 4.50
N ARG A 43 -3.88 -17.94 5.16
CA ARG A 43 -3.85 -16.86 6.16
C ARG A 43 -3.92 -15.49 5.51
N GLU A 44 -4.61 -14.59 6.19
CA GLU A 44 -4.73 -13.18 5.81
C GLU A 44 -4.00 -12.31 6.85
N PHE A 45 -3.06 -11.49 6.38
CA PHE A 45 -2.39 -10.50 7.21
C PHE A 45 -2.81 -9.10 6.78
N LYS A 46 -3.17 -8.25 7.75
CA LYS A 46 -3.56 -6.85 7.52
C LYS A 46 -2.72 -5.95 8.39
N SER A 47 -2.21 -4.86 7.82
CA SER A 47 -1.50 -3.82 8.56
C SER A 47 -1.52 -2.50 7.79
N HIS A 48 -0.84 -1.48 8.31
CA HIS A 48 -0.66 -0.18 7.68
C HIS A 48 0.78 0.32 7.81
N PHE A 49 1.12 1.31 6.99
CA PHE A 49 2.35 2.09 7.10
C PHE A 49 2.06 3.55 6.76
N SER A 50 2.87 4.47 7.29
CA SER A 50 2.76 5.88 6.98
C SER A 50 3.71 6.26 5.84
N LEU A 51 3.20 6.94 4.81
CA LEU A 51 4.05 7.58 3.82
C LEU A 51 4.57 8.90 4.39
N VAL A 52 5.87 8.99 4.60
CA VAL A 52 6.54 10.21 5.07
C VAL A 52 7.24 10.87 3.90
N LYS A 53 6.97 12.15 3.65
CA LYS A 53 7.72 12.93 2.67
C LYS A 53 9.00 13.45 3.32
N PRO A 54 10.16 13.33 2.65
CA PRO A 54 11.34 14.08 3.07
C PRO A 54 11.05 15.58 2.92
N TRP A 55 11.56 16.35 3.87
CA TRP A 55 11.58 17.82 3.87
C TRP A 55 12.48 18.36 2.77
#